data_AF-A0AB37XMH5-F1
#
_entry.id   AF-A0AB37XMH5-F1
#
_cell.length_a   1.000
_cell.length_b   1.000
_cell.length_c   1.000
_cell.angle_alpha   90.00
_cell.angle_beta   90.00
_cell.angle_gamma   90.00
#
_symmetry.space_group_name_H-M   'P 1'
#
loop_
_entity.id
_entity.type
_entity.pdbx_description
1 polymer ?
#
loop_
_entity_poly.entity_id
_entity_poly.type
_entity_poly.pdbx_seq_one_letter_code
_entity_poly.pdbx_strand_id
1 'polypeptide(L)'
;MTATLPAAPTATVSRTGLLRGLPWLVARQHRATALGVLAAVAVGCALLVQQRFALVGLLDRAGWPGKEVPQPVVGGSVHGYLVLGLSALPVALAVFVGAPLISGDQEQGTAQLVTTQSVTRRQWLLAKLTWCYSLALLAAVPLGLLHTWYWEPHRSLMPHEWSEGAVFDNTGPMLPAFALFLTAVGVTVGLLTRRVFVAMTATFVLALVVEMAWDRVRTHLAPSRMFTYPLDTELPARLSEAHELDRWVGSADGRLYGWGSCAEQTEAASEACLRKKGIVNDVIEYLGYDQMPAMQWTGAGILLAGTVLLTAFVVVRVGRRPL
;
A
#
# COMPACT_ATOMS: atom_id res chain seq x y z
N MET A 1 -52.79 28.88 55.25
CA MET A 1 -51.95 27.67 55.08
C MET A 1 -51.38 27.69 53.67
N THR A 2 -50.13 28.12 53.55
CA THR A 2 -49.38 28.19 52.29
C THR A 2 -48.70 26.84 52.06
N ALA A 3 -49.07 26.14 50.99
CA ALA A 3 -48.42 24.89 50.60
C ALA A 3 -47.26 25.19 49.65
N THR A 4 -46.03 25.01 50.14
CA THR A 4 -44.80 25.02 49.35
C THR A 4 -44.63 23.68 48.62
N LEU A 5 -44.59 23.71 47.29
CA LEU A 5 -44.18 22.56 46.47
C LEU A 5 -42.64 22.45 46.45
N PRO A 6 -42.05 21.25 46.63
CA PRO A 6 -40.61 21.09 46.56
C PRO A 6 -40.12 21.11 45.11
N ALA A 7 -39.04 21.86 44.86
CA ALA A 7 -38.37 21.91 43.57
C ALA A 7 -37.77 20.55 43.20
N ALA A 8 -38.09 20.07 41.99
CA ALA A 8 -37.50 18.85 41.44
C ALA A 8 -36.01 19.09 41.13
N PRO A 9 -35.10 18.16 41.50
CA PRO A 9 -33.70 18.29 41.16
C PRO A 9 -33.53 18.10 39.65
N THR A 10 -33.05 19.14 38.96
CA THR A 10 -32.58 19.05 37.58
C THR A 10 -31.34 18.15 37.55
N ALA A 11 -31.54 16.87 37.22
CA ALA A 11 -30.44 15.97 36.89
C ALA A 11 -29.82 16.42 35.56
N THR A 12 -28.77 17.25 35.63
CA THR A 12 -27.88 17.51 34.51
C THR A 12 -27.11 16.23 34.19
N VAL A 13 -27.63 15.46 33.23
CA VAL A 13 -26.93 14.32 32.64
C VAL A 13 -25.76 14.85 31.81
N SER A 14 -24.62 15.04 32.46
CA SER A 14 -23.34 15.28 31.81
C SER A 14 -22.89 14.00 31.10
N ARG A 15 -23.29 13.83 29.83
CA ARG A 15 -22.65 12.85 28.94
C ARG A 15 -21.29 13.42 28.50
N THR A 16 -20.24 12.95 29.16
CA THR A 16 -18.83 13.08 28.78
C THR A 16 -18.54 12.17 27.57
N GLY A 17 -19.03 12.55 26.39
CA GLY A 17 -18.58 11.98 25.13
C GLY A 17 -17.53 12.88 24.48
N LEU A 18 -16.33 12.35 24.18
CA LEU A 18 -15.21 13.05 23.53
C LEU A 18 -15.56 13.66 22.15
N LEU A 19 -16.66 13.22 21.53
CA LEU A 19 -17.14 13.75 20.25
C LEU A 19 -18.50 14.43 20.47
N ARG A 20 -18.56 15.74 20.28
CA ARG A 20 -19.80 16.53 20.26
C ARG A 20 -20.01 17.16 18.88
N GLY A 21 -21.27 17.30 18.45
CA GLY A 21 -21.61 17.95 17.18
C GLY A 21 -21.35 17.10 15.93
N LEU A 22 -20.85 17.73 14.86
CA LEU A 22 -20.68 17.11 13.53
C LEU A 22 -19.79 15.87 13.50
N PRO A 23 -18.62 15.83 14.19
CA PRO A 23 -17.78 14.63 14.17
C PRO A 23 -18.49 13.40 14.74
N TRP A 24 -19.36 13.59 15.75
CA TRP A 24 -20.17 12.51 16.30
C TRP A 24 -21.24 12.02 15.31
N LEU A 25 -21.88 12.93 14.57
CA LEU A 25 -22.85 12.58 13.54
C LEU A 25 -22.20 11.77 12.41
N VAL A 26 -21.05 12.21 11.89
CA VAL A 26 -20.29 11.49 10.85
C VAL A 26 -19.88 10.11 11.36
N ALA A 27 -19.33 10.03 12.58
CA ALA A 27 -18.95 8.76 13.17
C ALA A 27 -20.16 7.81 13.34
N ARG A 28 -21.33 8.33 13.73
CA ARG A 28 -22.54 7.53 13.87
C ARG A 28 -23.09 7.06 12.53
N GLN A 29 -23.05 7.92 11.50
CA GLN A 29 -23.50 7.60 10.14
C GLN A 29 -22.65 6.47 9.53
N HIS A 30 -21.34 6.54 9.70
CA HIS A 30 -20.41 5.58 9.10
C HIS A 30 -19.92 4.48 10.07
N ARG A 31 -20.61 4.29 11.21
CA ARG A 31 -20.19 3.37 12.27
C ARG A 31 -20.04 1.92 11.79
N ALA A 32 -20.93 1.45 10.92
CA ALA A 32 -20.92 0.07 10.45
C ALA A 32 -19.72 -0.18 9.53
N THR A 33 -19.44 0.74 8.61
CA THR A 33 -18.25 0.72 7.75
C THR A 33 -16.98 0.78 8.58
N ALA A 34 -16.90 1.71 9.56
CA ALA A 34 -15.75 1.81 10.45
C ALA A 34 -15.51 0.51 11.23
N LEU A 35 -16.55 -0.05 11.85
CA LEU A 35 -16.43 -1.31 12.60
C LEU A 35 -16.04 -2.48 11.70
N GLY A 36 -16.60 -2.57 10.49
CA GLY A 36 -16.24 -3.62 9.53
C GLY A 36 -14.78 -3.54 9.11
N VAL A 37 -14.29 -2.35 8.75
CA VAL A 37 -12.88 -2.12 8.40
C VAL A 37 -11.97 -2.42 9.58
N LEU A 38 -12.28 -1.90 10.77
CA LEU A 38 -11.46 -2.15 11.96
C LEU A 38 -11.45 -3.63 12.38
N ALA A 39 -12.57 -4.34 12.22
CA ALA A 39 -12.62 -5.78 12.46
C ALA A 39 -11.76 -6.55 11.46
N ALA A 40 -11.84 -6.20 10.16
CA ALA A 40 -11.01 -6.80 9.13
C ALA A 40 -9.51 -6.54 9.38
N VAL A 41 -9.16 -5.32 9.80
CA VAL A 41 -7.79 -4.95 10.19
C VAL A 41 -7.33 -5.75 11.40
N ALA A 42 -8.16 -5.88 12.44
CA ALA A 42 -7.83 -6.68 13.62
C ALA A 42 -7.58 -8.15 13.26
N VAL A 43 -8.41 -8.73 12.38
CA VAL A 43 -8.21 -10.08 11.85
C VAL A 43 -6.91 -10.17 11.05
N GLY A 44 -6.64 -9.23 10.14
CA GLY A 44 -5.41 -9.19 9.36
C GLY A 44 -4.15 -9.10 10.23
N CYS A 45 -4.18 -8.25 11.27
CA CYS A 45 -3.13 -8.15 12.27
C CYS A 45 -2.92 -9.48 13.01
N ALA A 46 -4.01 -10.12 13.47
CA ALA A 46 -3.93 -11.41 14.16
C ALA A 46 -3.34 -12.50 13.25
N LEU A 47 -3.74 -12.52 11.97
CA LEU A 47 -3.21 -13.45 10.99
C LEU A 47 -1.72 -13.20 10.71
N LEU A 48 -1.28 -11.95 10.55
CA LEU A 48 0.14 -11.60 10.39
C LEU A 48 0.98 -12.10 11.58
N VAL A 49 0.50 -11.84 12.80
CA VAL A 49 1.16 -12.30 14.03
C VAL A 49 1.21 -13.83 14.10
N GLN A 50 0.09 -14.50 13.80
CA GLN A 50 0.02 -15.96 13.76
C GLN A 50 0.96 -16.56 12.71
N GLN A 51 1.00 -16.00 11.49
CA GLN A 51 1.89 -16.45 10.41
C GLN A 51 3.35 -16.30 10.82
N ARG A 52 3.71 -15.20 11.49
CA ARG A 52 5.08 -15.02 11.99
C ARG A 52 5.45 -16.08 13.03
N PHE A 53 4.60 -16.33 14.02
CA PHE A 53 4.89 -17.35 15.03
C PHE A 53 4.93 -18.75 14.45
N ALA A 54 4.06 -19.05 13.49
CA ALA A 54 4.09 -20.33 12.77
C ALA A 54 5.41 -20.49 12.00
N LEU A 55 5.85 -19.46 11.27
CA LEU A 55 7.12 -19.45 10.55
C LEU A 55 8.30 -19.66 11.49
N VAL A 56 8.42 -18.86 12.55
CA VAL A 56 9.52 -18.97 13.52
C VAL A 56 9.55 -20.37 14.14
N GLY A 57 8.40 -20.91 14.54
CA GLY A 57 8.32 -22.27 15.08
C GLY A 57 8.65 -23.37 14.07
N LEU A 58 8.48 -23.14 12.76
CA LEU A 58 8.93 -24.07 11.72
C LEU A 58 10.45 -23.98 11.54
N LEU A 59 10.99 -22.76 11.50
CA LEU A 59 12.42 -22.50 11.39
C LEU A 59 13.21 -23.08 12.56
N ASP A 60 12.72 -22.88 13.78
CA ASP A 60 13.34 -23.43 15.00
C ASP A 60 13.41 -24.95 14.97
N ARG A 61 12.33 -25.63 14.53
CA ARG A 61 12.30 -27.10 14.39
C ARG A 61 13.20 -27.61 13.28
N ALA A 62 13.38 -26.83 12.22
CA ALA A 62 14.30 -27.14 11.14
C ALA A 62 15.77 -26.89 11.53
N GLY A 63 16.03 -26.18 12.63
CA GLY A 63 17.36 -25.85 13.11
C GLY A 63 17.99 -24.64 12.41
N TRP A 64 17.18 -23.76 11.83
CA TRP A 64 17.64 -22.47 11.28
C TRP A 64 18.05 -21.52 12.42
N PRO A 65 19.09 -20.69 12.26
CA PRO A 65 19.93 -20.49 11.07
C PRO A 65 21.11 -21.46 10.95
N GLY A 66 21.24 -22.45 11.84
CA GLY A 66 22.38 -23.39 11.86
C GLY A 66 22.34 -24.47 10.78
N LYS A 67 21.17 -24.72 10.18
CA LYS A 67 20.97 -25.63 9.05
C LYS A 67 20.22 -24.93 7.93
N GLU A 68 20.55 -25.26 6.69
CA GLU A 68 19.77 -24.86 5.53
C GLU A 68 18.40 -25.52 5.57
N VAL A 69 17.36 -24.76 5.16
CA VAL A 69 15.98 -25.21 5.16
C VAL A 69 15.50 -25.29 3.71
N PRO A 70 14.82 -26.38 3.29
CA PRO A 70 14.23 -26.47 1.96
C PRO A 70 13.24 -25.34 1.70
N GLN A 71 13.41 -24.64 0.58
CA GLN A 71 12.48 -23.60 0.11
C GLN A 71 11.34 -24.21 -0.71
N PRO A 72 10.13 -23.64 -0.67
CA PRO A 72 9.71 -22.46 0.11
C PRO A 72 9.34 -22.81 1.56
N VAL A 73 9.87 -22.07 2.54
CA VAL A 73 9.50 -22.24 3.96
C VAL A 73 8.06 -21.76 4.21
N VAL A 74 7.61 -20.78 3.43
CA VAL A 74 6.26 -20.23 3.43
C VAL A 74 5.71 -20.23 2.00
N GLY A 75 4.57 -20.87 1.77
CA GLY A 75 3.99 -20.95 0.41
C GLY A 75 2.54 -21.42 0.36
N GLY A 76 1.81 -21.31 1.47
CA GLY A 76 0.42 -21.76 1.56
C GLY A 76 -0.59 -20.70 1.10
N SER A 77 -1.81 -21.15 0.83
CA SER A 77 -2.94 -20.29 0.43
C SER A 77 -3.18 -19.12 1.39
N VAL A 78 -2.94 -19.30 2.69
CA VAL A 78 -3.13 -18.24 3.70
C VAL A 78 -2.17 -17.06 3.50
N HIS A 79 -0.89 -17.32 3.22
CA HIS A 79 0.08 -16.24 2.95
C HIS A 79 -0.31 -15.48 1.68
N GLY A 80 -0.67 -16.20 0.62
CA GLY A 80 -1.13 -15.59 -0.63
C GLY A 80 -2.36 -14.70 -0.44
N TYR A 81 -3.39 -15.18 0.28
CA TYR A 81 -4.58 -14.38 0.59
C TYR A 81 -4.26 -13.15 1.46
N LEU A 82 -3.30 -13.27 2.37
CA LEU A 82 -2.89 -12.17 3.23
C LEU A 82 -2.18 -11.07 2.45
N VAL A 83 -1.23 -11.44 1.57
CA VAL A 83 -0.54 -10.49 0.68
C VAL A 83 -1.52 -9.85 -0.30
N LEU A 84 -2.44 -10.63 -0.88
CA LEU A 84 -3.50 -10.12 -1.73
C LEU A 84 -4.41 -9.13 -0.97
N GLY A 85 -4.77 -9.45 0.26
CA GLY A 85 -5.59 -8.59 1.11
C GLY A 85 -4.90 -7.26 1.45
N LEU A 86 -3.60 -7.29 1.73
CA LEU A 86 -2.79 -6.08 1.94
C LEU A 86 -2.75 -5.22 0.67
N SER A 87 -2.49 -5.84 -0.48
CA SER A 87 -2.40 -5.16 -1.78
C SER A 87 -3.75 -4.55 -2.18
N ALA A 88 -4.86 -5.24 -1.90
CA ALA A 88 -6.20 -4.77 -2.21
C ALA A 88 -6.75 -3.72 -1.22
N LEU A 89 -6.12 -3.54 -0.06
CA LEU A 89 -6.62 -2.65 1.00
C LEU A 89 -6.76 -1.19 0.54
N PRO A 90 -5.75 -0.57 -0.10
CA PRO A 90 -5.86 0.80 -0.63
C PRO A 90 -7.04 0.97 -1.60
N VAL A 91 -7.23 0.01 -2.51
CA VAL A 91 -8.34 0.01 -3.48
C VAL A 91 -9.68 -0.14 -2.77
N ALA A 92 -9.79 -1.06 -1.82
CA ALA A 92 -11.02 -1.27 -1.05
C ALA A 92 -11.42 -0.01 -0.27
N LEU A 93 -10.46 0.66 0.37
CA LEU A 93 -10.70 1.94 1.05
C LEU A 93 -11.15 3.02 0.06
N ALA A 94 -10.50 3.13 -1.09
CA ALA A 94 -10.89 4.07 -2.13
C ALA A 94 -12.33 3.86 -2.62
N VAL A 95 -12.69 2.62 -2.94
CA VAL A 95 -13.98 2.26 -3.54
C VAL A 95 -15.12 2.30 -2.52
N PHE A 96 -14.93 1.77 -1.32
CA PHE A 96 -16.03 1.61 -0.35
C PHE A 96 -16.10 2.72 0.71
N VAL A 97 -15.00 3.46 0.93
CA VAL A 97 -14.96 4.55 1.91
C VAL A 97 -14.82 5.90 1.20
N GLY A 98 -13.85 6.05 0.31
CA GLY A 98 -13.55 7.31 -0.37
C GLY A 98 -14.64 7.74 -1.35
N ALA A 99 -14.97 6.89 -2.32
CA ALA A 99 -15.93 7.21 -3.39
C ALA A 99 -17.32 7.57 -2.86
N PRO A 100 -17.94 6.79 -1.95
CA PRO A 100 -19.29 7.09 -1.46
C PRO A 100 -19.33 8.27 -0.48
N LEU A 101 -18.18 8.75 0.01
CA LEU A 101 -18.11 9.75 1.08
C LEU A 101 -18.90 11.03 0.76
N ILE A 102 -18.79 11.49 -0.48
CA ILE A 102 -19.47 12.69 -0.99
C ILE A 102 -20.60 12.33 -1.94
N SER A 103 -20.40 11.35 -2.84
CA SER A 103 -21.43 10.97 -3.81
C SER A 103 -22.68 10.44 -3.12
N GLY A 104 -22.54 9.78 -1.97
CA GLY A 104 -23.67 9.28 -1.17
C GLY A 104 -24.56 10.40 -0.65
N ASP A 105 -23.98 11.52 -0.20
CA ASP A 105 -24.77 12.66 0.26
C ASP A 105 -25.42 13.42 -0.90
N GLN A 106 -24.76 13.45 -2.07
CA GLN A 106 -25.32 14.05 -3.28
C GLN A 106 -26.52 13.23 -3.76
N GLU A 107 -26.41 11.90 -3.75
CA GLU A 107 -27.48 11.00 -4.17
C GLU A 107 -28.67 11.01 -3.19
N GLN A 108 -28.40 11.06 -1.88
CA GLN A 108 -29.44 11.10 -0.84
C GLN A 108 -29.99 12.50 -0.55
N GLY A 109 -29.49 13.55 -1.23
CA GLY A 109 -29.87 14.95 -1.00
C GLY A 109 -29.43 15.50 0.37
N THR A 110 -28.65 14.76 1.15
CA THR A 110 -28.14 15.19 2.46
C THR A 110 -27.25 16.43 2.33
N ALA A 111 -26.55 16.58 1.20
CA ALA A 111 -25.75 17.76 0.91
C ALA A 111 -26.58 19.07 0.94
N GLN A 112 -27.85 19.03 0.52
CA GLN A 112 -28.75 20.19 0.56
C GLN A 112 -29.25 20.48 1.99
N LEU A 113 -29.57 19.44 2.76
CA LEU A 113 -30.02 19.56 4.15
C LEU A 113 -28.94 20.15 5.09
N VAL A 114 -27.67 19.87 4.83
CA VAL A 114 -26.58 20.44 5.63
C VAL A 114 -26.44 21.95 5.39
N THR A 115 -26.75 22.43 4.18
CA THR A 115 -26.66 23.87 3.87
C THR A 115 -27.70 24.73 4.55
N THR A 116 -28.77 24.14 5.09
CA THR A 116 -29.81 24.87 5.85
C THR A 116 -29.56 24.86 7.36
N GLN A 117 -28.59 24.09 7.85
CA GLN A 117 -28.20 24.06 9.25
C GLN A 117 -27.09 25.11 9.53
N SER A 118 -26.88 25.46 10.79
CA SER A 118 -25.87 26.45 11.25
C SER A 118 -24.40 26.03 11.05
N VAL A 119 -24.15 25.06 10.17
CA VAL A 119 -22.86 24.45 9.91
C VAL A 119 -22.36 24.88 8.54
N THR A 120 -21.12 25.37 8.48
CA THR A 120 -20.52 25.72 7.18
C THR A 120 -20.19 24.46 6.37
N ARG A 121 -20.36 24.54 5.04
CA ARG A 121 -19.99 23.47 4.09
C ARG A 121 -18.55 22.97 4.28
N ARG A 122 -17.62 23.88 4.61
CA ARG A 122 -16.21 23.56 4.85
C ARG A 122 -16.02 22.75 6.12
N GLN A 123 -16.65 23.13 7.23
CA GLN A 123 -16.55 22.37 8.49
C GLN A 123 -17.12 20.96 8.34
N TRP A 124 -18.23 20.81 7.62
CA TRP A 124 -18.82 19.50 7.33
C TRP A 124 -17.88 18.63 6.47
N LEU A 125 -17.35 19.20 5.38
CA LEU A 125 -16.40 18.48 4.53
C LEU A 125 -15.14 18.08 5.28
N LEU A 126 -14.55 18.99 6.07
CA LEU A 126 -13.37 18.69 6.86
C LEU A 126 -13.63 17.57 7.87
N ALA A 127 -14.79 17.56 8.53
CA ALA A 127 -15.15 16.46 9.45
C ALA A 127 -15.20 15.10 8.72
N LYS A 128 -15.74 15.06 7.50
CA LYS A 128 -15.79 13.84 6.67
C LYS A 128 -14.42 13.40 6.18
N LEU A 129 -13.61 14.32 5.68
CA LEU A 129 -12.24 14.04 5.23
C LEU A 129 -11.38 13.54 6.39
N THR A 130 -11.44 14.21 7.55
CA THR A 130 -10.72 13.77 8.76
C THR A 130 -11.14 12.37 9.17
N TRP A 131 -12.45 12.07 9.21
CA TRP A 131 -12.93 10.72 9.51
C TRP A 131 -12.40 9.69 8.50
N CYS A 132 -12.48 10.01 7.20
CA CYS A 132 -12.09 9.13 6.11
C CYS A 132 -10.58 8.81 6.12
N TYR A 133 -9.73 9.84 6.20
CA TYR A 133 -8.28 9.66 6.26
C TYR A 133 -7.83 9.03 7.58
N SER A 134 -8.50 9.31 8.70
CA SER A 134 -8.21 8.61 9.96
C SER A 134 -8.49 7.11 9.83
N LEU A 135 -9.61 6.73 9.21
CA LEU A 135 -9.93 5.32 9.00
C LEU A 135 -8.91 4.64 8.07
N ALA A 136 -8.49 5.32 6.99
CA ALA A 136 -7.47 4.80 6.07
C ALA A 136 -6.13 4.57 6.78
N LEU A 137 -5.69 5.53 7.61
CA LEU A 137 -4.45 5.39 8.40
C LEU A 137 -4.56 4.29 9.46
N LEU A 138 -5.67 4.23 10.19
CA LEU A 138 -5.91 3.18 11.20
C LEU A 138 -5.96 1.78 10.59
N ALA A 139 -6.29 1.66 9.31
CA ALA A 139 -6.23 0.39 8.59
C ALA A 139 -4.81 0.08 8.09
N ALA A 140 -4.18 1.01 7.37
CA ALA A 140 -2.94 0.75 6.65
C ALA A 140 -1.69 0.71 7.53
N VAL A 141 -1.58 1.60 8.54
CA VAL A 141 -0.39 1.71 9.38
C VAL A 141 -0.09 0.43 10.18
N PRO A 142 -1.04 -0.14 10.97
CA PRO A 142 -0.73 -1.33 11.76
C PRO A 142 -0.44 -2.54 10.88
N LEU A 143 -1.17 -2.69 9.77
CA LEU A 143 -0.95 -3.78 8.82
C LEU A 143 0.42 -3.67 8.14
N GLY A 144 0.82 -2.48 7.68
CA GLY A 144 2.13 -2.25 7.05
C GLY A 144 3.29 -2.48 8.03
N LEU A 145 3.16 -2.01 9.27
CA LEU A 145 4.16 -2.25 10.32
C LEU A 145 4.29 -3.74 10.65
N LEU A 146 3.17 -4.45 10.85
CA LEU A 146 3.20 -5.88 11.16
C LEU A 146 3.69 -6.72 9.97
N HIS A 147 3.36 -6.34 8.74
CA HIS A 147 3.87 -7.01 7.55
C HIS A 147 5.38 -6.81 7.40
N THR A 148 5.87 -5.59 7.62
CA THR A 148 7.32 -5.29 7.65
C THR A 148 8.03 -6.13 8.73
N TRP A 149 7.48 -6.16 9.95
CA TRP A 149 8.01 -6.96 11.07
C TRP A 149 7.98 -8.48 10.83
N TYR A 150 7.02 -8.96 10.06
CA TYR A 150 6.90 -10.36 9.65
C TYR A 150 7.93 -10.73 8.57
N TRP A 151 8.03 -9.91 7.53
CA TRP A 151 8.80 -10.18 6.32
C TRP A 151 10.29 -9.89 6.47
N GLU A 152 10.68 -8.73 7.02
CA GLU A 152 12.06 -8.21 7.00
C GLU A 152 13.11 -9.16 7.59
N PRO A 153 12.90 -9.82 8.76
CA PRO A 153 13.90 -10.72 9.33
C PRO A 153 14.07 -12.04 8.57
N HIS A 154 13.11 -12.39 7.72
CA HIS A 154 13.04 -13.68 7.03
C HIS A 154 13.03 -13.53 5.50
N ARG A 155 13.37 -12.34 4.99
CA ARG A 155 13.23 -11.96 3.58
C ARG A 155 13.89 -12.92 2.59
N SER A 156 15.04 -13.49 2.94
CA SER A 156 15.76 -14.48 2.11
C SER A 156 15.07 -15.83 2.01
N LEU A 157 14.06 -16.08 2.85
CA LEU A 157 13.26 -17.30 2.90
C LEU A 157 11.82 -17.07 2.38
N MET A 158 11.49 -15.85 1.97
CA MET A 158 10.16 -15.47 1.52
C MET A 158 10.04 -15.64 0.01
N PRO A 159 8.84 -15.98 -0.51
CA PRO A 159 8.64 -16.23 -1.93
C PRO A 159 8.67 -14.98 -2.81
N HIS A 160 8.44 -13.80 -2.23
CA HIS A 160 8.43 -12.53 -2.98
C HIS A 160 9.68 -11.72 -2.64
N GLU A 161 10.33 -11.20 -3.67
CA GLU A 161 11.47 -10.30 -3.55
C GLU A 161 11.04 -8.93 -3.00
N TRP A 162 12.00 -8.20 -2.47
CA TRP A 162 11.76 -6.89 -1.85
C TRP A 162 11.23 -5.83 -2.83
N SER A 163 11.54 -5.97 -4.12
CA SER A 163 11.20 -5.04 -5.20
C SER A 163 9.80 -5.28 -5.78
N GLU A 164 9.21 -6.44 -5.53
CA GLU A 164 7.88 -6.79 -5.99
C GLU A 164 6.81 -6.00 -5.22
N GLY A 165 5.70 -5.63 -5.88
CA GLY A 165 4.64 -4.85 -5.24
C GLY A 165 4.03 -5.53 -4.01
N ALA A 166 4.00 -6.88 -4.03
CA ALA A 166 3.59 -7.71 -2.89
C ALA A 166 4.35 -7.38 -1.59
N VAL A 167 5.59 -6.89 -1.69
CA VAL A 167 6.43 -6.50 -0.55
C VAL A 167 6.64 -4.99 -0.53
N PHE A 168 7.15 -4.41 -1.61
CA PHE A 168 7.53 -3.00 -1.67
C PHE A 168 6.38 -2.07 -1.32
N ASP A 169 5.19 -2.33 -1.87
CA ASP A 169 4.01 -1.47 -1.68
C ASP A 169 3.28 -1.78 -0.36
N ASN A 170 3.51 -2.97 0.21
CA ASN A 170 2.87 -3.46 1.44
C ASN A 170 3.73 -3.30 2.71
N THR A 171 4.93 -2.74 2.61
CA THR A 171 5.87 -2.53 3.73
C THR A 171 6.22 -1.05 3.90
N GLY A 172 6.78 -0.73 5.06
CA GLY A 172 7.28 0.63 5.35
C GLY A 172 6.21 1.73 5.17
N PRO A 173 6.58 2.90 4.62
CA PRO A 173 5.68 4.04 4.45
C PRO A 173 4.73 3.91 3.25
N MET A 174 4.93 2.90 2.39
CA MET A 174 4.21 2.78 1.12
C MET A 174 2.73 2.45 1.30
N LEU A 175 2.40 1.45 2.13
CA LEU A 175 1.00 1.02 2.32
C LEU A 175 0.10 2.17 2.85
N PRO A 176 0.51 2.94 3.88
CA PRO A 176 -0.23 4.13 4.30
C PRO A 176 -0.33 5.21 3.22
N ALA A 177 0.75 5.44 2.44
CA ALA A 177 0.76 6.44 1.39
C ALA A 177 -0.20 6.09 0.26
N PHE A 178 -0.23 4.83 -0.17
CA PHE A 178 -1.20 4.32 -1.14
C PHE A 178 -2.63 4.39 -0.64
N ALA A 179 -2.87 3.96 0.60
CA ALA A 179 -4.20 4.02 1.20
C ALA A 179 -4.74 5.45 1.23
N LEU A 180 -3.91 6.43 1.61
CA LEU A 180 -4.28 7.84 1.58
C LEU A 180 -4.51 8.35 0.16
N PHE A 181 -3.59 8.07 -0.75
CA PHE A 181 -3.66 8.56 -2.13
C PHE A 181 -4.89 8.03 -2.87
N LEU A 182 -5.09 6.71 -2.89
CA LEU A 182 -6.25 6.12 -3.55
C LEU A 182 -7.56 6.51 -2.87
N THR A 183 -7.58 6.68 -1.54
CA THR A 183 -8.75 7.24 -0.84
C THR A 183 -9.04 8.66 -1.31
N ALA A 184 -8.02 9.51 -1.48
CA ALA A 184 -8.20 10.87 -2.02
C ALA A 184 -8.68 10.86 -3.48
N VAL A 185 -8.20 9.92 -4.29
CA VAL A 185 -8.70 9.66 -5.65
C VAL A 185 -10.19 9.31 -5.59
N GLY A 186 -10.58 8.35 -4.75
CA GLY A 186 -11.98 7.95 -4.56
C GLY A 186 -12.86 9.12 -4.14
N VAL A 187 -12.45 9.89 -3.13
CA VAL A 187 -13.17 11.10 -2.70
C VAL A 187 -13.32 12.11 -3.84
N THR A 188 -12.28 12.30 -4.65
CA THR A 188 -12.30 13.23 -5.78
C THR A 188 -13.26 12.75 -6.88
N VAL A 189 -13.21 11.46 -7.23
CA VAL A 189 -14.15 10.85 -8.17
C VAL A 189 -15.58 11.00 -7.64
N GLY A 190 -15.82 10.62 -6.38
CA GLY A 190 -17.10 10.75 -5.69
C GLY A 190 -17.65 12.18 -5.64
N LEU A 191 -16.78 13.19 -5.54
CA LEU A 191 -17.19 14.59 -5.64
C LEU A 191 -17.69 14.94 -7.05
N LEU A 192 -17.02 14.41 -8.08
CA LEU A 192 -17.31 14.71 -9.49
C LEU A 192 -18.51 13.89 -10.02
N THR A 193 -18.76 12.72 -9.44
CA THR A 193 -19.86 11.83 -9.80
C THR A 193 -21.03 11.94 -8.82
N ARG A 194 -22.21 12.29 -9.31
CA ARG A 194 -23.43 12.43 -8.46
C ARG A 194 -24.07 11.12 -8.01
N ARG A 195 -23.61 9.98 -8.54
CA ARG A 195 -24.17 8.65 -8.29
C ARG A 195 -23.11 7.76 -7.68
N VAL A 196 -23.42 7.15 -6.54
CA VAL A 196 -22.50 6.30 -5.76
C VAL A 196 -21.99 5.14 -6.59
N PHE A 197 -22.87 4.41 -7.28
CA PHE A 197 -22.45 3.25 -8.07
C PHE A 197 -21.44 3.65 -9.17
N VAL A 198 -21.70 4.75 -9.88
CA VAL A 198 -20.79 5.28 -10.90
C VAL A 198 -19.45 5.71 -10.26
N ALA A 199 -19.50 6.34 -9.09
CA ALA A 199 -18.32 6.74 -8.33
C ALA A 199 -17.43 5.54 -7.99
N MET A 200 -18.03 4.48 -7.46
CA MET A 200 -17.35 3.26 -7.03
C MET A 200 -16.67 2.56 -8.21
N THR A 201 -17.39 2.36 -9.32
CA THR A 201 -16.84 1.71 -10.51
C THR A 201 -15.72 2.53 -11.14
N ALA A 202 -15.90 3.85 -11.28
CA ALA A 202 -14.86 4.71 -11.83
C ALA A 202 -13.61 4.76 -10.93
N THR A 203 -13.80 4.77 -9.61
CA THR A 203 -12.70 4.72 -8.63
C THR A 203 -11.94 3.41 -8.72
N PHE A 204 -12.64 2.29 -8.85
CA PHE A 204 -12.00 0.98 -9.00
C PHE A 204 -11.12 0.91 -10.25
N VAL A 205 -11.66 1.32 -11.40
CA VAL A 205 -10.89 1.34 -12.66
C VAL A 205 -9.69 2.25 -12.56
N LEU A 206 -9.86 3.46 -12.00
CA LEU A 206 -8.76 4.41 -11.85
C LEU A 206 -7.70 3.91 -10.87
N ALA A 207 -8.08 3.23 -9.78
CA ALA A 207 -7.15 2.61 -8.85
C ALA A 207 -6.27 1.55 -9.54
N LEU A 208 -6.87 0.67 -10.35
CA LEU A 208 -6.11 -0.32 -11.13
C LEU A 208 -5.12 0.34 -12.10
N VAL A 209 -5.56 1.39 -12.80
CA VAL A 209 -4.67 2.16 -13.70
C VAL A 209 -3.50 2.79 -12.93
N VAL A 210 -3.76 3.33 -11.74
CA VAL A 210 -2.72 3.88 -10.87
C VAL A 210 -1.73 2.79 -10.45
N GLU A 211 -2.20 1.62 -10.02
CA GLU A 211 -1.32 0.52 -9.62
C GLU A 211 -0.46 0.02 -10.78
N MET A 212 -1.05 -0.13 -11.97
CA MET A 212 -0.31 -0.50 -13.18
C MET A 212 0.73 0.55 -13.58
N ALA A 213 0.40 1.83 -13.45
CA ALA A 213 1.36 2.91 -13.72
C ALA A 213 2.46 2.94 -12.66
N TRP A 214 2.12 2.69 -11.39
CA TRP A 214 3.07 2.66 -10.30
C TRP A 214 4.10 1.55 -10.45
N ASP A 215 3.68 0.37 -10.87
CA ASP A 215 4.56 -0.76 -11.16
C ASP A 215 5.70 -0.39 -12.11
N ARG A 216 5.41 0.48 -13.10
CA ARG A 216 6.41 1.02 -14.03
C ARG A 216 7.30 2.09 -13.42
N VAL A 217 6.80 2.88 -12.48
CA VAL A 217 7.57 3.95 -11.82
C VAL A 217 8.51 3.37 -10.76
N ARG A 218 8.10 2.30 -10.08
CA ARG A 218 8.79 1.73 -8.91
C ARG A 218 10.26 1.40 -9.17
N THR A 219 10.56 0.77 -10.31
CA THR A 219 11.94 0.38 -10.69
C THR A 219 12.81 1.58 -11.11
N HIS A 220 12.22 2.76 -11.30
CA HIS A 220 12.93 4.00 -11.64
C HIS A 220 13.09 4.97 -10.47
N LEU A 221 12.69 4.58 -9.25
CA LEU A 221 12.81 5.43 -8.05
C LEU A 221 14.26 5.57 -7.55
N ALA A 222 15.19 4.74 -8.03
CA ALA A 222 16.61 4.82 -7.72
C ALA A 222 17.45 4.58 -8.98
N PRO A 223 18.67 5.15 -9.03
CA PRO A 223 19.61 4.81 -10.09
C PRO A 223 20.01 3.34 -9.98
N SER A 224 20.01 2.65 -11.11
CA SER A 224 20.50 1.30 -11.24
C SER A 224 22.03 1.26 -11.06
N ARG A 225 22.54 0.11 -10.63
CA ARG A 225 23.97 -0.15 -10.46
C ARG A 225 24.39 -1.26 -11.40
N MET A 226 25.55 -1.10 -12.03
CA MET A 226 26.15 -2.17 -12.83
C MET A 226 27.23 -2.91 -12.04
N PHE A 227 27.26 -4.22 -12.15
CA PHE A 227 28.33 -5.05 -11.62
C PHE A 227 28.82 -6.06 -12.66
N THR A 228 30.13 -6.15 -12.81
CA THR A 228 30.80 -7.06 -13.73
C THR A 228 31.55 -8.12 -12.94
N TYR A 229 31.36 -9.39 -13.29
CA TYR A 229 32.06 -10.51 -12.67
C TYR A 229 32.43 -11.55 -13.73
N PRO A 230 33.44 -12.41 -13.49
CA PRO A 230 33.91 -13.36 -14.50
C PRO A 230 32.81 -14.35 -14.90
N LEU A 231 32.79 -14.73 -16.18
CA LEU A 231 31.91 -15.79 -16.69
C LEU A 231 32.20 -17.11 -15.95
N ASP A 232 31.19 -17.97 -15.83
CA ASP A 232 31.28 -19.29 -15.18
C ASP A 232 31.66 -19.26 -13.69
N THR A 233 31.45 -18.12 -13.02
CA THR A 233 31.58 -18.02 -11.57
C THR A 233 30.22 -17.98 -10.88
N GLU A 234 30.18 -18.48 -9.65
CA GLU A 234 28.95 -18.44 -8.85
C GLU A 234 28.49 -16.99 -8.61
N LEU A 235 27.17 -16.80 -8.49
CA LEU A 235 26.59 -15.48 -8.31
C LEU A 235 27.21 -14.82 -7.05
N PRO A 236 27.85 -13.66 -7.21
CA PRO A 236 28.48 -12.95 -6.10
C PRO A 236 27.49 -12.71 -4.95
N ALA A 237 27.92 -12.92 -3.70
CA ALA A 237 27.06 -12.76 -2.51
C ALA A 237 26.39 -11.39 -2.39
N ARG A 238 26.94 -10.34 -3.01
CA ARG A 238 26.32 -9.00 -3.08
C ARG A 238 25.03 -8.94 -3.91
N LEU A 239 24.81 -9.94 -4.77
CA LEU A 239 23.66 -10.03 -5.67
C LEU A 239 22.58 -11.00 -5.16
N SER A 240 22.80 -11.67 -4.02
CA SER A 240 21.85 -12.67 -3.50
C SER A 240 20.49 -12.09 -3.11
N GLU A 241 20.45 -10.81 -2.74
CA GLU A 241 19.22 -10.06 -2.42
C GLU A 241 19.01 -8.86 -3.38
N ALA A 242 19.71 -8.86 -4.51
CA ALA A 242 19.58 -7.82 -5.52
C ALA A 242 18.39 -8.09 -6.43
N HIS A 243 17.64 -7.04 -6.78
CA HIS A 243 16.67 -7.14 -7.84
C HIS A 243 17.36 -6.87 -9.18
N GLU A 244 17.40 -7.88 -10.04
CA GLU A 244 17.97 -7.79 -11.37
C GLU A 244 17.02 -7.04 -12.32
N LEU A 245 17.53 -5.98 -12.95
CA LEU A 245 16.80 -5.22 -13.95
C LEU A 245 17.07 -5.75 -15.36
N ASP A 246 18.35 -5.98 -15.66
CA ASP A 246 18.79 -6.51 -16.95
C ASP A 246 20.15 -7.18 -16.82
N ARG A 247 20.49 -8.03 -17.79
CA ARG A 247 21.69 -8.84 -17.82
C ARG A 247 22.33 -8.85 -19.21
N TRP A 248 23.65 -8.75 -19.23
CA TRP A 248 24.48 -8.83 -20.42
C TRP A 248 25.70 -9.70 -20.18
N VAL A 249 26.38 -10.01 -21.27
CA VAL A 249 27.71 -10.61 -21.26
C VAL A 249 28.72 -9.66 -21.90
N GLY A 250 29.85 -9.47 -21.25
CA GLY A 250 30.90 -8.52 -21.63
C GLY A 250 32.11 -9.22 -22.24
N SER A 251 32.63 -8.67 -23.33
CA SER A 251 33.93 -9.05 -23.88
C SER A 251 35.09 -8.37 -23.17
N ALA A 252 36.28 -8.96 -23.26
CA ALA A 252 37.52 -8.42 -22.72
C ALA A 252 37.86 -7.01 -23.26
N ASP A 253 37.31 -6.65 -24.43
CA ASP A 253 37.43 -5.31 -25.03
C ASP A 253 36.41 -4.30 -24.50
N GLY A 254 35.54 -4.70 -23.56
CA GLY A 254 34.50 -3.86 -22.95
C GLY A 254 33.18 -3.82 -23.73
N ARG A 255 33.03 -4.60 -24.83
CA ARG A 255 31.76 -4.66 -25.56
C ARG A 255 30.73 -5.50 -24.83
N LEU A 256 29.52 -4.96 -24.68
CA LEU A 256 28.37 -5.67 -24.11
C LEU A 256 27.56 -6.36 -25.21
N TYR A 257 27.15 -7.59 -24.95
CA TYR A 257 26.21 -8.35 -25.75
C TYR A 257 25.01 -8.75 -24.89
N GLY A 258 23.82 -8.81 -25.49
CA GLY A 258 22.62 -9.25 -24.78
C GLY A 258 22.78 -10.64 -24.15
N TRP A 259 22.11 -10.86 -23.02
CA TRP A 259 22.02 -12.18 -22.41
C TRP A 259 21.52 -13.22 -23.42
N GLY A 260 22.13 -14.40 -23.43
CA GLY A 260 21.81 -15.47 -24.39
C GLY A 260 22.35 -15.28 -25.81
N SER A 261 23.15 -14.23 -26.08
CA SER A 261 23.73 -13.98 -27.41
C SER A 261 24.73 -15.02 -27.92
N CYS A 262 25.08 -16.01 -27.08
CA CYS A 262 25.84 -17.22 -27.42
C CYS A 262 25.18 -18.49 -26.85
N ALA A 263 23.85 -18.48 -26.66
CA ALA A 263 23.10 -19.67 -26.26
C ALA A 263 22.81 -20.55 -27.48
N GLU A 264 23.74 -21.45 -27.80
CA GLU A 264 23.63 -22.38 -28.94
C GLU A 264 23.08 -23.75 -28.50
N GLN A 265 22.69 -24.58 -29.48
CA GLN A 265 22.13 -25.92 -29.21
C GLN A 265 23.12 -26.90 -28.57
N THR A 266 24.41 -26.66 -28.72
CA THR A 266 25.48 -27.50 -28.16
C THR A 266 26.45 -26.65 -27.36
N GLU A 267 26.97 -27.20 -26.27
CA GLU A 267 27.98 -26.54 -25.42
C GLU A 267 29.20 -26.10 -26.25
N ALA A 268 29.69 -26.96 -27.15
CA ALA A 268 30.82 -26.65 -28.02
C ALA A 268 30.56 -25.46 -28.95
N ALA A 269 29.31 -25.29 -29.44
CA ALA A 269 28.95 -24.14 -30.27
C ALA A 269 28.86 -22.86 -29.43
N SER A 270 28.31 -22.94 -28.21
CA SER A 270 28.26 -21.83 -27.25
C SER A 270 29.67 -21.35 -26.89
N GLU A 271 30.57 -22.26 -26.54
CA GLU A 271 31.97 -21.96 -26.25
C GLU A 271 32.69 -21.35 -27.47
N ALA A 272 32.46 -21.88 -28.68
CA ALA A 272 33.02 -21.31 -29.90
C ALA A 272 32.53 -19.87 -30.14
N CYS A 273 31.25 -19.58 -29.85
CA CYS A 273 30.69 -18.23 -29.91
C CYS A 273 31.32 -17.29 -28.88
N LEU A 274 31.44 -17.73 -27.62
CA LEU A 274 32.08 -16.97 -26.53
C LEU A 274 33.53 -16.62 -26.90
N ARG A 275 34.32 -17.59 -27.38
CA ARG A 275 35.70 -17.37 -27.83
C ARG A 275 35.78 -16.44 -29.03
N LYS A 276 34.88 -16.58 -30.02
CA LYS A 276 34.82 -15.73 -31.21
C LYS A 276 34.50 -14.27 -30.87
N LYS A 277 33.60 -14.05 -29.91
CA LYS A 277 33.20 -12.72 -29.44
C LYS A 277 34.09 -12.18 -28.31
N GLY A 278 35.03 -12.99 -27.81
CA GLY A 278 35.91 -12.66 -26.70
C GLY A 278 35.18 -12.39 -25.39
N ILE A 279 34.03 -13.02 -25.16
CA ILE A 279 33.19 -12.85 -23.97
C ILE A 279 33.86 -13.53 -22.78
N VAL A 280 34.06 -12.78 -21.69
CA VAL A 280 34.78 -13.26 -20.49
C VAL A 280 34.11 -12.86 -19.18
N ASN A 281 33.14 -11.94 -19.21
CA ASN A 281 32.46 -11.45 -18.02
C ASN A 281 30.94 -11.51 -18.17
N ASP A 282 30.25 -11.70 -17.06
CA ASP A 282 28.84 -11.34 -16.89
C ASP A 282 28.72 -9.89 -16.42
N VAL A 283 27.68 -9.20 -16.87
CA VAL A 283 27.37 -7.83 -16.49
C VAL A 283 25.91 -7.77 -16.09
N ILE A 284 25.63 -7.40 -14.84
CA ILE A 284 24.28 -7.31 -14.30
C ILE A 284 23.99 -5.85 -13.96
N GLU A 285 22.84 -5.35 -14.41
CA GLU A 285 22.21 -4.14 -13.90
C GLU A 285 21.20 -4.52 -12.82
N TYR A 286 21.35 -3.93 -11.63
CA TYR A 286 20.53 -4.31 -10.48
C TYR A 286 20.20 -3.13 -9.58
N LEU A 287 19.19 -3.35 -8.74
CA LEU A 287 18.89 -2.56 -7.55
C LEU A 287 19.24 -3.36 -6.30
N GLY A 288 19.95 -2.74 -5.37
CA GLY A 288 20.27 -3.36 -4.08
C GLY A 288 19.15 -3.14 -3.06
N TYR A 289 18.98 -4.10 -2.14
CA TYR A 289 18.07 -3.95 -1.00
C TYR A 289 18.38 -2.70 -0.16
N ASP A 290 19.65 -2.27 -0.11
CA ASP A 290 20.05 -1.03 0.56
C ASP A 290 19.38 0.24 -0.02
N GLN A 291 18.91 0.18 -1.28
CA GLN A 291 18.21 1.28 -1.94
C GLN A 291 16.71 1.30 -1.61
N MET A 292 16.14 0.19 -1.12
CA MET A 292 14.71 0.03 -0.86
C MET A 292 14.14 1.13 0.06
N PRO A 293 14.73 1.46 1.22
CA PRO A 293 14.13 2.45 2.11
C PRO A 293 14.07 3.84 1.47
N ALA A 294 15.12 4.24 0.73
CA ALA A 294 15.15 5.52 0.03
C ALA A 294 14.07 5.56 -1.06
N MET A 295 13.96 4.49 -1.86
CA MET A 295 12.91 4.36 -2.88
C MET A 295 11.50 4.44 -2.26
N GLN A 296 11.26 3.74 -1.15
CA GLN A 296 9.95 3.76 -0.47
C GLN A 296 9.59 5.16 0.05
N TRP A 297 10.54 5.91 0.62
CA TRP A 297 10.28 7.28 1.07
C TRP A 297 10.05 8.25 -0.09
N THR A 298 10.81 8.12 -1.18
CA THR A 298 10.57 8.90 -2.41
C THR A 298 9.19 8.59 -2.97
N GLY A 299 8.84 7.31 -3.08
CA GLY A 299 7.55 6.86 -3.58
C GLY A 299 6.38 7.34 -2.70
N ALA A 300 6.49 7.16 -1.38
CA ALA A 300 5.52 7.67 -0.42
C ALA A 300 5.38 9.20 -0.52
N GLY A 301 6.49 9.93 -0.70
CA GLY A 301 6.47 11.38 -0.90
C GLY A 301 5.65 11.80 -2.12
N ILE A 302 5.79 11.10 -3.25
CA ILE A 302 5.03 11.35 -4.48
C ILE A 302 3.52 11.12 -4.23
N LEU A 303 3.16 9.99 -3.63
CA LEU A 303 1.77 9.64 -3.34
C LEU A 303 1.12 10.59 -2.33
N LEU A 304 1.85 11.00 -1.29
CA LEU A 304 1.38 11.97 -0.30
C LEU A 304 1.24 13.38 -0.91
N ALA A 305 2.15 13.80 -1.79
CA ALA A 305 1.99 15.04 -2.53
C ALA A 305 0.72 15.01 -3.40
N GLY A 306 0.48 13.91 -4.11
CA GLY A 306 -0.77 13.69 -4.85
C GLY A 306 -2.01 13.74 -3.95
N THR A 307 -1.93 13.15 -2.76
CA THR A 307 -3.00 13.19 -1.74
C THR A 307 -3.34 14.62 -1.37
N VAL A 308 -2.33 15.44 -1.05
CA VAL A 308 -2.50 16.85 -0.69
C VAL A 308 -3.14 17.64 -1.83
N LEU A 309 -2.67 17.45 -3.06
CA LEU A 309 -3.20 18.14 -4.24
C LEU A 309 -4.68 17.81 -4.49
N LEU A 310 -5.06 16.53 -4.45
CA LEU A 310 -6.43 16.08 -4.62
C LEU A 310 -7.34 16.59 -3.50
N THR A 311 -6.87 16.50 -2.24
CA THR A 311 -7.61 17.01 -1.08
C THR A 311 -7.83 18.51 -1.16
N ALA A 312 -6.79 19.27 -1.53
CA ALA A 312 -6.87 20.72 -1.73
C ALA A 312 -7.87 21.06 -2.84
N PHE A 313 -7.85 20.32 -3.96
CA PHE A 313 -8.83 20.48 -5.04
C PHE A 313 -10.26 20.26 -4.53
N VAL A 314 -10.53 19.18 -3.79
CA VAL A 314 -11.84 18.89 -3.20
C VAL A 314 -12.31 20.02 -2.28
N VAL A 315 -11.46 20.48 -1.36
CA VAL A 315 -11.79 21.56 -0.41
C VAL A 315 -12.08 22.88 -1.14
N VAL A 316 -11.27 23.25 -2.12
CA VAL A 316 -11.46 24.47 -2.92
C VAL A 316 -12.74 24.36 -3.76
N ARG A 317 -12.99 23.22 -4.38
CA ARG A 317 -14.13 22.98 -5.26
C ARG A 317 -15.47 23.04 -4.53
N VAL A 318 -15.56 22.45 -3.34
CA VAL A 318 -16.76 22.52 -2.46
C VAL A 318 -16.90 23.90 -1.83
N GLY A 319 -15.80 24.58 -1.55
CA GLY A 319 -15.83 25.95 -1.06
C GLY A 319 -16.35 26.97 -2.07
N ARG A 320 -16.15 26.75 -3.36
CA ARG A 320 -16.53 27.68 -4.44
C ARG A 320 -17.88 27.40 -5.08
N ARG A 321 -18.37 26.16 -5.05
CA ARG A 321 -19.60 25.75 -5.74
C ARG A 321 -20.45 24.86 -4.83
N PRO A 322 -21.78 25.03 -4.81
CA PRO A 322 -22.67 24.12 -4.08
C PRO A 322 -22.54 22.69 -4.61
N LEU A 323 -22.73 21.73 -3.70
CA LEU A 323 -22.84 20.30 -3.96
C LEU A 323 -24.22 19.97 -4.54
#